data_AF-A0AAB0A3W5-F1
#
_entry.id   AF-A0AAB0A3W5-F1
#
_cell.length_a   1.000
_cell.length_b   1.000
_cell.length_c   1.000
_cell.angle_alpha   90.00
_cell.angle_beta   90.00
_cell.angle_gamma   90.00
#
_symmetry.space_group_name_H-M   'P 1'
#
loop_
_entity.id
_entity.type
_entity.pdbx_description
1 polymer ?
#
loop_
_entity_poly.entity_id
_entity_poly.type
_entity_poly.pdbx_seq_one_letter_code
_entity_poly.pdbx_strand_id
1 'polypeptide(L)'
;MSKRKKGISADEKKSLLLEIFHQSKEFYQLKDLEKVAVKDKGLKEQAVKEILQSLVDEGQVETDKIGSSLYYWSFPGKKRKQKQLEFERLKQEVEQSNEKIVGLQERIQGAKESQGKSSRSADIFQKLNDLKQKEKRLSSQLEKAKSKQSDKNNLQKINRDLSGLHDAANRWTDNIFSIKSWCKNRFNIQENLMDKQFKIPPDLDYLE
;
A
#
# COMPACT_ATOMS: atom_id res chain seq x y z
N MET A 1 -41.96 55.96 31.76
CA MET A 1 -40.79 55.20 31.28
C MET A 1 -41.04 54.71 29.86
N SER A 2 -40.22 55.13 28.91
CA SER A 2 -40.44 54.93 27.46
C SER A 2 -40.16 53.46 27.06
N LYS A 3 -41.19 52.77 26.54
CA LYS A 3 -41.06 51.43 25.94
C LYS A 3 -40.14 51.54 24.71
N ARG A 4 -38.86 51.20 24.86
CA ARG A 4 -37.95 51.03 23.72
C ARG A 4 -38.51 49.93 22.81
N LYS A 5 -38.90 50.30 21.59
CA LYS A 5 -39.28 49.36 20.52
C LYS A 5 -38.12 48.38 20.34
N LYS A 6 -38.35 47.08 20.59
CA LYS A 6 -37.40 46.01 20.23
C LYS A 6 -37.08 46.17 18.74
N GLY A 7 -35.80 46.30 18.40
CA GLY A 7 -35.37 46.29 17.01
C GLY A 7 -35.71 44.94 16.40
N ILE A 8 -36.21 44.95 15.16
CA ILE A 8 -36.50 43.74 14.38
C ILE A 8 -35.19 42.95 14.22
N SER A 9 -35.22 41.66 14.56
CA SER A 9 -34.07 40.75 14.45
C SER A 9 -33.65 40.52 12.99
N ALA A 10 -32.42 40.10 12.74
CA ALA A 10 -31.95 39.79 11.39
C ALA A 10 -32.83 38.72 10.69
N ASP A 11 -33.24 37.69 11.43
CA ASP A 11 -34.09 36.61 10.91
C ASP A 11 -35.55 37.04 10.66
N GLU A 12 -36.05 38.00 11.45
CA GLU A 12 -37.37 38.59 11.22
C GLU A 12 -37.35 39.42 9.92
N LYS A 13 -36.26 40.16 9.65
CA LYS A 13 -36.10 40.90 8.38
C LYS A 13 -36.00 39.96 7.17
N LYS A 14 -35.29 38.84 7.30
CA LYS A 14 -35.24 37.78 6.28
C LYS A 14 -36.63 37.21 5.99
N SER A 15 -37.39 36.92 7.04
CA SER A 15 -38.74 36.38 6.94
C SER A 15 -39.69 37.36 6.23
N LEU A 16 -39.62 38.65 6.55
CA LEU A 16 -40.42 39.70 5.90
C LEU A 16 -40.08 39.84 4.41
N LEU A 17 -38.80 39.74 4.04
CA LEU A 17 -38.38 39.80 2.64
C LEU A 17 -38.82 38.56 1.85
N LEU A 18 -38.74 37.37 2.45
CA LEU A 18 -39.29 36.14 1.87
C LEU A 18 -40.81 36.19 1.70
N GLU A 19 -41.52 36.81 2.65
CA GLU A 19 -42.96 36.96 2.59
C GLU A 19 -43.39 37.77 1.37
N ILE A 20 -42.64 38.81 0.99
CA ILE A 20 -42.86 39.58 -0.24
C ILE A 20 -42.83 38.65 -1.46
N PHE A 21 -41.76 37.85 -1.60
CA PHE A 21 -41.63 36.89 -2.71
C PHE A 21 -42.77 35.86 -2.72
N HIS A 22 -43.19 35.37 -1.56
CA HIS A 22 -44.22 34.32 -1.47
C HIS A 22 -45.65 34.86 -1.68
N GLN A 23 -45.90 36.12 -1.32
CA GLN A 23 -47.18 36.80 -1.53
C GLN A 23 -47.35 37.24 -2.98
N SER A 24 -46.35 37.90 -3.56
CA SER A 24 -46.43 38.37 -4.94
C SER A 24 -46.28 37.24 -5.95
N LYS A 25 -45.45 36.23 -5.64
CA LYS A 25 -45.08 35.14 -6.56
C LYS A 25 -44.47 35.68 -7.87
N GLU A 26 -43.79 36.82 -7.79
CA GLU A 26 -43.16 37.50 -8.92
C GLU A 26 -41.62 37.46 -8.85
N PHE A 27 -41.01 37.89 -9.95
CA PHE A 27 -39.56 38.07 -10.09
C PHE A 27 -39.21 39.54 -9.86
N TYR A 28 -38.15 39.80 -9.11
CA TYR A 28 -37.71 41.17 -8.83
C TYR A 28 -36.28 41.41 -9.29
N GLN A 29 -36.03 42.59 -9.82
CA GLN A 29 -34.68 43.15 -9.84
C GLN A 29 -34.36 43.77 -8.49
N LEU A 30 -33.09 43.90 -8.13
CA LEU A 30 -32.67 44.48 -6.85
C LEU A 30 -33.33 45.85 -6.57
N LYS A 31 -33.34 46.74 -7.57
CA LYS A 31 -33.93 48.09 -7.45
C LYS A 31 -35.43 48.09 -7.21
N ASP A 32 -36.14 47.12 -7.78
CA ASP A 32 -37.60 47.02 -7.63
C ASP A 32 -37.94 46.36 -6.29
N LEU A 33 -37.17 45.35 -5.89
CA LEU A 33 -37.29 44.72 -4.58
C LEU A 33 -37.02 45.72 -3.44
N GLU A 34 -36.03 46.59 -3.59
CA GLU A 34 -35.72 47.65 -2.63
C GLU A 34 -36.92 48.58 -2.41
N LYS A 35 -37.59 49.02 -3.49
CA LYS A 35 -38.78 49.87 -3.41
C LYS A 35 -39.95 49.16 -2.73
N VAL A 36 -40.22 47.91 -3.11
CA VAL A 36 -41.31 47.11 -2.54
C VAL A 36 -41.05 46.81 -1.06
N ALA A 37 -39.81 46.46 -0.70
CA ALA A 37 -39.41 46.16 0.68
C ALA A 37 -39.51 47.39 1.61
N VAL A 38 -39.18 48.58 1.11
CA VAL A 38 -39.36 49.84 1.85
C VAL A 38 -40.84 50.17 1.99
N LYS A 39 -41.64 50.01 0.92
CA LYS A 39 -43.06 50.39 0.89
C LYS A 39 -43.95 49.46 1.72
N ASP A 40 -43.80 48.14 1.55
CA ASP A 40 -44.73 47.15 2.10
C ASP A 40 -44.32 46.66 3.49
N LYS A 41 -43.02 46.61 3.77
CA LYS A 41 -42.48 46.03 5.02
C LYS A 41 -41.62 47.00 5.83
N GLY A 42 -41.42 48.24 5.36
CA GLY A 42 -40.67 49.27 6.09
C GLY A 42 -39.19 48.95 6.30
N LEU A 43 -38.60 48.10 5.45
CA LEU A 43 -37.18 47.75 5.53
C LEU A 43 -36.31 48.92 5.03
N LYS A 44 -35.10 49.06 5.57
CA LYS A 44 -34.14 50.07 5.08
C LYS A 44 -33.53 49.57 3.78
N GLU A 45 -33.53 50.40 2.73
CA GLU A 45 -32.99 50.11 1.40
C GLU A 45 -31.57 49.50 1.46
N GLN A 46 -30.66 50.12 2.22
CA GLN A 46 -29.29 49.64 2.42
C GLN A 46 -29.20 48.23 3.03
N ALA A 47 -30.19 47.83 3.84
CA ALA A 47 -30.22 46.50 4.46
C ALA A 47 -30.82 45.43 3.54
N VAL A 48 -31.68 45.81 2.57
CA VAL A 48 -32.35 44.85 1.67
C VAL A 48 -31.32 44.06 0.88
N LYS A 49 -30.28 44.72 0.36
CA LYS A 49 -29.20 44.06 -0.39
C LYS A 49 -28.45 43.01 0.45
N GLU A 50 -28.09 43.34 1.69
CA GLU A 50 -27.38 42.42 2.59
C GLU A 50 -28.27 41.22 2.98
N ILE A 51 -29.55 41.48 3.27
CA ILE A 51 -30.53 40.44 3.60
C ILE A 51 -30.77 39.54 2.40
N LEU A 52 -30.92 40.11 1.20
CA LEU A 52 -31.11 39.37 -0.04
C LEU A 52 -29.91 38.47 -0.32
N GLN A 53 -28.69 38.98 -0.18
CA GLN A 53 -27.48 38.18 -0.35
C GLN A 53 -27.44 37.01 0.63
N SER A 54 -27.72 37.26 1.92
CA SER A 54 -27.80 36.19 2.92
C SER A 54 -28.87 35.15 2.60
N LEU A 55 -30.02 35.55 2.03
CA LEU A 55 -31.07 34.62 1.61
C LEU A 55 -30.70 33.80 0.37
N VAL A 56 -29.91 34.37 -0.53
CA VAL A 56 -29.34 33.67 -1.68
C VAL A 56 -28.28 32.66 -1.22
N ASP A 57 -27.41 33.06 -0.30
CA ASP A 57 -26.36 32.20 0.26
C ASP A 57 -26.95 31.01 1.03
N GLU A 58 -28.09 31.20 1.71
CA GLU A 58 -28.86 30.15 2.37
C GLU A 58 -29.73 29.30 1.41
N GLY A 59 -29.73 29.61 0.10
CA GLY A 59 -30.53 28.92 -0.91
C GLY A 59 -32.05 29.10 -0.74
N GLN A 60 -32.48 30.16 -0.05
CA GLN A 60 -33.91 30.47 0.14
C GLN A 60 -34.49 31.33 -0.98
N VAL A 61 -33.65 32.18 -1.58
CA VAL A 61 -33.95 32.99 -2.75
C VAL A 61 -33.05 32.53 -3.88
N GLU A 62 -33.60 32.39 -5.07
CA GLU A 62 -32.82 32.10 -6.26
C GLU A 62 -32.51 33.37 -7.03
N THR A 63 -31.39 33.31 -7.74
CA THR A 63 -30.91 34.39 -8.57
C THR A 63 -30.48 33.84 -9.91
N ASP A 64 -30.81 34.56 -10.98
CA ASP A 64 -30.31 34.25 -12.33
C ASP A 64 -30.14 35.51 -13.15
N LYS A 65 -29.12 35.50 -14.00
CA LYS A 65 -28.74 36.63 -14.84
C LYS A 65 -29.33 36.44 -16.22
N ILE A 66 -30.34 37.24 -16.54
CA ILE A 66 -31.00 37.24 -17.85
C ILE A 66 -30.60 38.52 -18.59
N GLY A 67 -29.73 38.36 -19.58
CA GLY A 67 -29.14 39.47 -20.33
C GLY A 67 -28.20 40.32 -19.48
N SER A 68 -28.50 41.62 -19.37
CA SER A 68 -27.74 42.57 -18.53
C SER A 68 -28.25 42.67 -17.09
N SER A 69 -29.37 42.02 -16.77
CA SER A 69 -30.08 42.19 -15.49
C SER A 69 -30.05 40.91 -14.65
N LEU A 70 -30.01 41.07 -13.33
CA LEU A 70 -30.03 40.00 -12.35
C LEU A 70 -31.41 39.95 -11.68
N TYR A 71 -32.07 38.80 -11.75
CA TYR A 71 -33.42 38.59 -11.23
C TYR A 71 -33.39 37.69 -10.01
N TYR A 72 -34.25 37.99 -9.05
CA TYR A 72 -34.41 37.25 -7.81
C TYR A 72 -35.85 36.76 -7.64
N TRP A 73 -36.02 35.54 -7.14
CA TRP A 73 -37.35 35.00 -6.83
C TRP A 73 -37.29 33.92 -5.74
N SER A 74 -38.41 33.68 -5.07
CA SER A 74 -38.56 32.57 -4.14
C SER A 74 -39.99 32.02 -4.20
N PHE A 75 -40.12 30.71 -4.37
CA PHE A 75 -41.42 30.04 -4.38
C PHE A 75 -41.55 29.07 -3.19
N PRO A 76 -42.68 29.08 -2.47
CA PRO A 76 -42.86 28.24 -1.27
C PRO A 76 -42.78 26.74 -1.57
N GLY A 77 -43.14 26.31 -2.80
CA GLY A 77 -43.11 24.90 -3.20
C GLY A 77 -41.73 24.34 -3.53
N LYS A 78 -40.71 25.19 -3.75
CA LYS A 78 -39.42 24.74 -4.29
C LYS A 78 -38.60 23.94 -3.28
N LYS A 79 -38.49 24.40 -2.03
CA LYS A 79 -37.81 23.66 -0.95
C LYS A 79 -38.44 22.29 -0.73
N ARG A 80 -39.78 22.22 -0.74
CA ARG A 80 -40.50 20.94 -0.63
C ARG A 80 -40.18 20.02 -1.79
N LYS A 81 -40.17 20.52 -3.03
CA LYS A 81 -39.86 19.71 -4.21
C LYS A 81 -38.41 19.23 -4.24
N GLN A 82 -37.44 20.07 -3.86
CA GLN A 82 -36.04 19.67 -3.72
C GLN A 82 -35.86 18.56 -2.69
N LYS A 83 -36.47 18.71 -1.50
CA LYS A 83 -36.41 17.66 -0.47
C LYS A 83 -37.09 16.37 -0.91
N GLN A 84 -38.20 16.47 -1.66
CA GLN A 84 -38.87 15.30 -2.22
C GLN A 84 -37.98 14.55 -3.23
N LEU A 85 -37.31 15.28 -4.14
CA LEU A 85 -36.37 14.68 -5.11
C LEU A 85 -35.17 14.04 -4.42
N GLU A 86 -34.61 14.71 -3.40
CA GLU A 86 -33.51 14.18 -2.59
C GLU A 86 -33.92 12.88 -1.87
N PHE A 87 -35.12 12.87 -1.28
CA PHE A 87 -35.70 11.68 -0.65
C PHE A 87 -35.90 10.53 -1.63
N GLU A 88 -36.46 10.80 -2.81
CA GLU A 88 -36.67 9.79 -3.85
C GLU A 88 -35.34 9.18 -4.33
N ARG A 89 -34.31 10.02 -4.51
CA ARG A 89 -32.95 9.56 -4.86
C ARG A 89 -32.36 8.66 -3.77
N LEU A 90 -32.39 9.12 -2.51
CA LEU A 90 -31.86 8.34 -1.38
C LEU A 90 -32.61 7.02 -1.21
N LYS A 91 -33.94 7.02 -1.41
CA LYS A 91 -34.75 5.80 -1.37
C LYS A 91 -34.31 4.80 -2.45
N GLN A 92 -34.05 5.27 -3.67
CA GLN A 92 -33.52 4.40 -4.73
C GLN A 92 -32.13 3.85 -4.41
N GLU A 93 -31.23 4.66 -3.85
CA GLU A 93 -29.89 4.21 -3.44
C GLU A 93 -29.95 3.14 -2.34
N VAL A 94 -30.88 3.27 -1.39
CA VAL A 94 -31.11 2.26 -0.34
C VAL A 94 -31.62 0.96 -0.96
N GLU A 95 -32.60 1.02 -1.86
CA GLU A 95 -33.16 -0.16 -2.52
C GLU A 95 -32.07 -0.92 -3.30
N GLN A 96 -31.31 -0.21 -4.13
CA GLN A 96 -30.20 -0.81 -4.88
C GLN A 96 -29.12 -1.42 -3.97
N SER A 97 -28.85 -0.79 -2.82
CA SER A 97 -27.89 -1.33 -1.85
C SER A 97 -28.43 -2.60 -1.18
N ASN A 98 -29.73 -2.62 -0.88
CA ASN A 98 -30.39 -3.78 -0.31
C ASN A 98 -30.42 -4.97 -1.28
N GLU A 99 -30.73 -4.73 -2.56
CA GLU A 99 -30.64 -5.75 -3.62
C GLU A 99 -29.22 -6.33 -3.74
N LYS A 100 -28.19 -5.48 -3.68
CA LYS A 100 -26.79 -5.92 -3.67
C LYS A 100 -26.45 -6.77 -2.45
N ILE A 101 -26.93 -6.39 -1.27
CA ILE A 101 -26.72 -7.16 -0.03
C ILE A 101 -27.34 -8.55 -0.17
N VAL A 102 -28.60 -8.63 -0.61
CA VAL A 102 -29.30 -9.91 -0.80
C VAL A 102 -28.54 -10.79 -1.81
N GLY A 103 -28.18 -10.25 -2.97
CA GLY A 103 -27.43 -11.01 -3.98
C GLY A 103 -26.05 -11.46 -3.50
N LEU A 104 -25.35 -10.67 -2.67
CA LEU A 104 -24.09 -11.08 -2.05
C LEU A 104 -24.29 -12.18 -1.00
N GLN A 105 -25.35 -12.09 -0.19
CA GLN A 105 -25.68 -13.11 0.81
C GLN A 105 -26.00 -14.46 0.14
N GLU A 106 -26.77 -14.46 -0.95
CA GLU A 106 -27.05 -15.67 -1.74
C GLU A 106 -25.78 -16.29 -2.31
N ARG A 107 -24.87 -15.47 -2.86
CA ARG A 107 -23.56 -15.94 -3.36
C ARG A 107 -22.69 -16.53 -2.25
N ILE A 108 -22.67 -15.91 -1.08
CA ILE A 108 -21.94 -16.42 0.09
C ILE A 108 -22.54 -17.76 0.53
N GLN A 109 -23.87 -17.86 0.58
CA GLN A 109 -24.55 -19.10 0.97
C GLN A 109 -24.26 -20.22 -0.04
N GLY A 110 -24.33 -19.96 -1.34
CA GLY A 110 -23.97 -20.94 -2.38
C GLY A 110 -22.48 -21.35 -2.32
N ALA A 111 -21.58 -20.41 -2.00
CA ALA A 111 -20.17 -20.71 -1.77
C ALA A 111 -19.96 -21.57 -0.51
N LYS A 112 -20.70 -21.30 0.58
CA LYS A 112 -20.65 -22.08 1.82
C LYS A 112 -21.22 -23.48 1.65
N GLU A 113 -22.30 -23.66 0.89
CA GLU A 113 -22.87 -24.98 0.62
C GLU A 113 -21.99 -25.82 -0.31
N SER A 114 -21.31 -25.18 -1.27
CA SER A 114 -20.30 -25.85 -2.11
C SER A 114 -19.02 -26.17 -1.33
N GLN A 115 -18.60 -25.34 -0.38
CA GLN A 115 -17.48 -25.64 0.53
C GLN A 115 -17.85 -26.65 1.64
N GLY A 116 -19.07 -26.58 2.17
CA GLY A 116 -19.56 -27.38 3.31
C GLY A 116 -19.85 -28.85 2.98
N LYS A 117 -19.90 -29.23 1.70
CA LYS A 117 -20.12 -30.62 1.26
C LYS A 117 -18.86 -31.48 1.17
N SER A 118 -17.72 -31.02 1.68
CA SER A 118 -16.48 -31.78 1.53
C SER A 118 -15.75 -31.88 2.86
N SER A 119 -16.16 -32.82 3.72
CA SER A 119 -15.23 -33.43 4.70
C SER A 119 -13.94 -33.83 4.00
N ARG A 120 -14.06 -34.29 2.76
CA ARG A 120 -12.98 -34.54 1.80
C ARG A 120 -12.08 -33.33 1.54
N SER A 121 -12.55 -32.08 1.66
CA SER A 121 -11.72 -30.89 1.49
C SER A 121 -10.86 -30.64 2.72
N ALA A 122 -11.38 -30.83 3.93
CA ALA A 122 -10.57 -30.74 5.15
C ALA A 122 -9.47 -31.81 5.17
N ASP A 123 -9.83 -33.05 4.81
CA ASP A 123 -8.87 -34.16 4.70
C ASP A 123 -7.81 -33.91 3.60
N ILE A 124 -8.23 -33.36 2.45
CA ILE A 124 -7.30 -32.97 1.37
C ILE A 124 -6.38 -31.84 1.82
N PHE A 125 -6.87 -30.84 2.53
CA PHE A 125 -6.05 -29.74 3.05
C PHE A 125 -5.03 -30.26 4.08
N GLN A 126 -5.44 -31.15 4.98
CA GLN A 126 -4.55 -31.77 5.94
C GLN A 126 -3.47 -32.61 5.23
N LYS A 127 -3.87 -33.45 4.27
CA LYS A 127 -2.94 -34.25 3.47
C LYS A 127 -1.98 -33.40 2.64
N LEU A 128 -2.43 -32.27 2.11
CA LEU A 128 -1.59 -31.31 1.37
C LEU A 128 -0.54 -30.70 2.29
N ASN A 129 -0.92 -30.32 3.52
CA ASN A 129 0.01 -29.79 4.50
C ASN A 129 1.07 -30.82 4.91
N ASP A 130 0.65 -32.07 5.15
CA ASP A 130 1.56 -33.16 5.47
C ASP A 130 2.56 -33.44 4.32
N LEU A 131 2.08 -33.42 3.07
CA LEU A 131 2.93 -33.58 1.89
C LEU A 131 3.93 -32.44 1.74
N LYS A 132 3.53 -31.19 1.97
CA LYS A 132 4.44 -30.03 1.97
C LYS A 132 5.51 -30.14 3.05
N GLN A 133 5.15 -30.60 4.25
CA GLN A 133 6.13 -30.82 5.31
C GLN A 133 7.12 -31.93 4.95
N LYS A 134 6.64 -33.03 4.36
CA LYS A 134 7.49 -34.12 3.87
C LYS A 134 8.44 -33.65 2.78
N GLU A 135 7.95 -32.88 1.81
CA GLU A 135 8.75 -32.29 0.74
C GLU A 135 9.88 -31.43 1.31
N LYS A 136 9.55 -30.52 2.24
CA LYS A 136 10.55 -29.64 2.89
C LYS A 136 11.60 -30.43 3.68
N ARG A 137 11.19 -31.52 4.34
CA ARG A 137 12.12 -32.39 5.07
C ARG A 137 13.06 -33.12 4.10
N LEU A 138 12.52 -33.71 3.04
CA LEU A 138 13.29 -34.46 2.05
C LEU A 138 14.25 -33.55 1.27
N SER A 139 13.82 -32.35 0.90
CA SER A 139 14.68 -31.37 0.22
C SER A 139 15.86 -30.95 1.12
N SER A 140 15.60 -30.67 2.40
CA SER A 140 16.68 -30.39 3.36
C SER A 140 17.66 -31.56 3.54
N GLN A 141 17.15 -32.80 3.55
CA GLN A 141 18.00 -33.99 3.60
C GLN A 141 18.84 -34.17 2.34
N LEU A 142 18.28 -33.90 1.15
CA LEU A 142 19.01 -33.94 -0.11
C LEU A 142 20.12 -32.90 -0.16
N GLU A 143 19.87 -31.67 0.28
CA GLU A 143 20.90 -30.63 0.34
C GLU A 143 22.05 -30.99 1.31
N LYS A 144 21.72 -31.61 2.46
CA LYS A 144 22.73 -32.16 3.38
C LYS A 144 23.51 -33.34 2.79
N ALA A 145 22.89 -34.15 1.94
CA ALA A 145 23.58 -35.26 1.28
C ALA A 145 24.50 -34.76 0.15
N LYS A 146 24.07 -33.76 -0.63
CA LYS A 146 24.87 -33.16 -1.71
C LYS A 146 26.14 -32.50 -1.17
N SER A 147 26.03 -31.74 -0.08
CA SER A 147 27.21 -31.13 0.58
C SER A 147 28.23 -32.20 0.99
N LYS A 148 27.80 -33.27 1.68
CA LYS A 148 28.67 -34.39 2.06
C LYS A 148 29.29 -35.12 0.87
N GLN A 149 28.57 -35.27 -0.24
CA GLN A 149 29.11 -35.89 -1.46
C GLN A 149 30.19 -35.01 -2.11
N SER A 150 30.00 -33.68 -2.09
CA SER A 150 31.01 -32.72 -2.52
C SER A 150 32.29 -32.84 -1.67
N ASP A 151 32.13 -32.97 -0.35
CA ASP A 151 33.24 -33.20 0.57
C ASP A 151 33.98 -34.52 0.28
N LYS A 152 33.26 -35.61 0.04
CA LYS A 152 33.85 -36.92 -0.29
C LYS A 152 34.63 -36.90 -1.62
N ASN A 153 34.10 -36.24 -2.63
CA ASN A 153 34.78 -36.10 -3.92
C ASN A 153 36.05 -35.23 -3.80
N ASN A 154 36.02 -34.20 -2.96
CA ASN A 154 37.20 -33.38 -2.67
C ASN A 154 38.27 -34.19 -1.92
N LEU A 155 37.89 -34.97 -0.91
CA LEU A 155 38.81 -35.85 -0.19
C LEU A 155 39.45 -36.90 -1.11
N GLN A 156 38.69 -37.48 -2.04
CA GLN A 156 39.24 -38.43 -3.01
C GLN A 156 40.23 -37.78 -3.98
N LYS A 157 40.01 -36.52 -4.37
CA LYS A 157 40.98 -35.76 -5.19
C LYS A 157 42.27 -35.51 -4.41
N ILE A 158 42.16 -35.02 -3.18
CA ILE A 158 43.31 -34.79 -2.29
C ILE A 158 44.14 -36.07 -2.13
N ASN A 159 43.50 -37.22 -1.88
CA ASN A 159 44.22 -38.49 -1.73
C ASN A 159 44.91 -38.96 -3.01
N ARG A 160 44.37 -38.64 -4.20
CA ARG A 160 45.03 -38.96 -5.47
C ARG A 160 46.24 -38.07 -5.71
N ASP A 161 46.11 -36.78 -5.40
CA ASP A 161 47.18 -35.81 -5.62
C ASP A 161 48.31 -35.97 -4.58
N LEU A 162 48.00 -36.49 -3.39
CA LEU A 162 48.97 -36.76 -2.33
C LEU A 162 50.09 -37.70 -2.76
N SER A 163 49.81 -38.76 -3.53
CA SER A 163 50.89 -39.68 -3.97
C SER A 163 51.85 -38.99 -4.94
N GLY A 164 51.33 -38.16 -5.85
CA GLY A 164 52.16 -37.40 -6.79
C GLY A 164 53.01 -36.33 -6.09
N LEU A 165 52.47 -35.69 -5.05
CA LEU A 165 53.23 -34.75 -4.22
C LEU A 165 54.30 -35.45 -3.38
N HIS A 166 53.99 -36.64 -2.87
CA HIS A 166 54.93 -37.48 -2.14
C HIS A 166 56.11 -37.89 -3.03
N ASP A 167 55.83 -38.40 -4.22
CA ASP A 167 56.86 -38.77 -5.21
C ASP A 167 57.67 -37.55 -5.65
N ALA A 168 57.02 -36.39 -5.84
CA ALA A 168 57.70 -35.15 -6.19
C ALA A 168 58.65 -34.68 -5.07
N ALA A 169 58.21 -34.75 -3.81
CA ALA A 169 59.04 -34.40 -2.66
C ALA A 169 60.27 -35.31 -2.57
N ASN A 170 60.08 -36.63 -2.65
CA ASN A 170 61.18 -37.60 -2.63
C ASN A 170 62.15 -37.42 -3.81
N ARG A 171 61.64 -37.08 -5.00
CA ARG A 171 62.49 -36.75 -6.16
C ARG A 171 63.34 -35.49 -5.94
N TRP A 172 62.81 -34.48 -5.25
CA TRP A 172 63.61 -33.31 -4.88
C TRP A 172 64.64 -33.65 -3.81
N THR A 173 64.30 -34.51 -2.85
CA THR A 173 65.25 -35.07 -1.88
C THR A 173 66.40 -35.81 -2.58
N ASP A 174 66.10 -36.67 -3.57
CA ASP A 174 67.11 -37.35 -4.42
C ASP A 174 68.03 -36.36 -5.13
N ASN A 175 67.44 -35.32 -5.73
CA ASN A 175 68.20 -34.31 -6.45
C ASN A 175 69.15 -33.55 -5.51
N ILE A 176 68.68 -33.21 -4.30
CA ILE A 176 69.50 -32.54 -3.28
C ILE A 176 70.68 -33.43 -2.87
N PHE A 177 70.44 -34.71 -2.56
CA PHE A 177 71.51 -35.64 -2.19
C PHE A 177 72.49 -35.91 -3.33
N SER A 178 71.98 -36.01 -4.56
CA SER A 178 72.81 -36.18 -5.76
C SER A 178 73.74 -34.99 -5.99
N ILE A 179 73.23 -33.77 -5.85
CA ILE A 179 74.03 -32.54 -5.97
C ILE A 179 75.06 -32.46 -4.83
N LYS A 180 74.68 -32.78 -3.59
CA LYS A 180 75.61 -32.84 -2.45
C LYS A 180 76.77 -33.80 -2.71
N SER A 181 76.44 -35.03 -3.12
CA SER A 181 77.42 -36.07 -3.44
C SER A 181 78.34 -35.66 -4.61
N TRP A 182 77.78 -35.07 -5.67
CA TRP A 182 78.58 -34.58 -6.81
C TRP A 182 79.52 -33.45 -6.42
N CYS A 183 79.05 -32.46 -5.66
CA CYS A 183 79.86 -31.34 -5.19
C CYS A 183 81.01 -31.81 -4.28
N LYS A 184 80.74 -32.77 -3.39
CA LYS A 184 81.77 -33.41 -2.55
C LYS A 184 82.81 -34.15 -3.40
N ASN A 185 82.37 -34.96 -4.36
CA ASN A 185 83.26 -35.83 -5.13
C ASN A 185 84.05 -35.10 -6.24
N ARG A 186 83.53 -33.98 -6.78
CA ARG A 186 84.18 -33.24 -7.89
C ARG A 186 84.93 -32.00 -7.43
N PHE A 187 84.45 -31.30 -6.40
CA PHE A 187 85.03 -30.03 -5.93
C PHE A 187 85.61 -30.13 -4.52
N ASN A 188 85.57 -31.31 -3.88
CA ASN A 188 86.06 -31.55 -2.53
C ASN A 188 85.43 -30.62 -1.46
N ILE A 189 84.19 -30.19 -1.70
CA ILE A 189 83.43 -29.34 -0.78
C ILE A 189 82.85 -30.22 0.35
N GLN A 190 83.01 -29.79 1.60
CA GLN A 190 82.44 -30.51 2.75
C GLN A 190 80.91 -30.38 2.81
N GLU A 191 80.21 -31.49 3.01
CA GLU A 191 78.74 -31.56 3.10
C GLU A 191 78.19 -30.63 4.20
N ASN A 192 78.84 -30.56 5.37
CA ASN A 192 78.43 -29.68 6.48
C ASN A 192 78.42 -28.19 6.11
N LEU A 193 79.32 -27.76 5.21
CA LEU A 193 79.36 -26.38 4.73
C LEU A 193 78.20 -26.12 3.76
N MET A 194 77.89 -27.11 2.91
CA MET A 194 76.77 -27.04 1.97
C MET A 194 75.42 -27.01 2.70
N ASP A 195 75.25 -27.86 3.71
CA ASP A 195 74.04 -27.92 4.52
C ASP A 195 73.79 -26.62 5.26
N LYS A 196 74.84 -26.03 5.84
CA LYS A 196 74.76 -24.73 6.50
C LYS A 196 74.45 -23.59 5.52
N GLN A 197 75.04 -23.61 4.32
CA GLN A 197 74.88 -22.55 3.32
C GLN A 197 73.50 -22.56 2.66
N PHE A 198 72.99 -23.74 2.30
CA PHE A 198 71.69 -23.91 1.66
C PHE A 198 70.55 -24.18 2.65
N LYS A 199 70.84 -24.18 3.96
CA LYS A 199 69.89 -24.43 5.05
C LYS A 199 69.18 -25.77 4.89
N ILE A 200 69.94 -26.80 4.52
CA ILE A 200 69.41 -28.16 4.38
C ILE A 200 69.25 -28.73 5.80
N PRO A 201 68.04 -29.16 6.19
CA PRO A 201 67.81 -29.73 7.51
C PRO A 201 68.62 -31.02 7.72
N PRO A 202 69.20 -31.25 8.91
CA PRO A 202 69.97 -32.45 9.20
C PRO A 202 69.11 -33.72 9.29
N ASP A 203 67.80 -33.55 9.46
CA ASP A 203 66.75 -34.56 9.50
C ASP A 203 66.00 -34.70 8.16
N LEU A 204 66.49 -34.06 7.09
CA LEU A 204 65.93 -34.25 5.76
C LEU A 204 66.13 -35.70 5.33
N ASP A 205 65.03 -36.42 5.17
CA ASP A 205 64.99 -37.79 4.68
C ASP A 205 63.79 -37.98 3.75
N TYR A 206 63.68 -39.17 3.16
CA TYR A 206 62.52 -39.54 2.36
C TYR A 206 61.25 -39.55 3.21
N LEU A 207 60.17 -39.07 2.62
CA LEU A 207 58.83 -39.20 3.20
C LEU A 207 58.37 -40.67 3.01
N GLU A 208 57.71 -41.21 4.05
CA GLU A 208 57.02 -42.52 4.04
C GLU A 208 55.55 -42.41 3.62
#